data_AF-A0A951UQ98-F1
#
_entry.id   AF-A0A951UQ98-F1
#
_cell.length_a   1.000
_cell.length_b   1.000
_cell.length_c   1.000
_cell.angle_alpha   90.00
_cell.angle_beta   90.00
_cell.angle_gamma   90.00
#
_symmetry.space_group_name_H-M   'P 1'
#
loop_
_entity.id
_entity.type
_entity.pdbx_description
1 polymer ?
#
loop_
_entity_poly.entity_id
_entity_poly.type
_entity_poly.pdbx_seq_one_letter_code
_entity_poly.pdbx_strand_id
1 'polypeptide(L)'
;MSNGFYKNTAKNGTANYGIQQHTNRELTDNGGNIQFPPKKTNNFNDYNATAKIKLVDPKLGDLQDNGGGIPTHALLSGSPAINAGVSNSAATDGRGFRRTDGKIDSGAFEFGAVGSPSGGSPAGSPVNDTLTGTSSRDILVAGAGNDTLTGGLAADVLTGKAGGDRFLYSGTTQLEAFSQSLIKAPDRLTDFNAAQKDRIQLDYDGNLAIAQRPKALFNAGKVGGKSLTNSAKLAFADKNQTQGGKQSLRANEAVFFRRGSRTYLAVNDNLKGFGGDRDLVLDVTGIQMAGGDAAAGALKVRNYFA
;
A
#
# COMPACT_ATOMS: atom_id res chain seq x y z
N MET A 1 -5.23 9.98 -15.83
CA MET A 1 -4.49 11.23 -16.09
C MET A 1 -4.56 12.06 -14.83
N SER A 2 -3.42 12.35 -14.21
CA SER A 2 -3.29 13.18 -13.01
C SER A 2 -3.68 14.61 -13.34
N ASN A 3 -4.82 15.09 -12.83
CA ASN A 3 -5.14 16.52 -12.79
C ASN A 3 -4.89 17.06 -11.36
N GLY A 4 -3.73 16.74 -10.81
CA GLY A 4 -3.00 17.67 -9.95
C GLY A 4 -1.95 18.33 -10.83
N PHE A 5 -2.10 19.63 -11.08
CA PHE A 5 -1.14 20.47 -11.82
C PHE A 5 -0.97 20.15 -13.32
N TYR A 6 -1.99 20.37 -14.15
CA TYR A 6 -1.74 20.47 -15.59
C TYR A 6 -1.51 21.94 -15.99
N LYS A 7 -0.24 22.26 -16.28
CA LYS A 7 0.28 23.54 -16.83
C LYS A 7 0.23 24.73 -15.87
N ASN A 8 1.10 24.61 -14.88
CA ASN A 8 1.19 25.53 -13.78
C ASN A 8 2.56 26.27 -13.85
N THR A 9 2.60 27.62 -13.90
CA THR A 9 3.78 28.48 -13.63
C THR A 9 3.59 29.95 -13.09
N ALA A 10 4.47 30.46 -12.22
CA ALA A 10 4.52 31.89 -11.83
C ALA A 10 5.41 32.74 -12.77
N LYS A 11 5.10 34.05 -12.93
CA LYS A 11 5.80 35.02 -13.79
C LYS A 11 7.11 35.55 -13.17
N ASN A 12 8.11 34.70 -12.91
CA ASN A 12 9.26 35.10 -12.07
C ASN A 12 10.63 35.19 -12.77
N GLY A 13 10.74 35.01 -14.09
CA GLY A 13 12.01 35.16 -14.81
C GLY A 13 13.12 34.17 -14.36
N THR A 14 14.35 34.33 -14.85
CA THR A 14 15.49 33.40 -14.61
C THR A 14 16.52 33.90 -13.59
N ALA A 15 16.31 35.07 -12.99
CA ALA A 15 17.31 35.72 -12.15
C ALA A 15 17.12 35.41 -10.66
N ASN A 16 18.22 35.11 -9.96
CA ASN A 16 18.22 34.58 -8.59
C ASN A 16 18.10 35.69 -7.52
N TYR A 17 17.07 36.54 -7.62
CA TYR A 17 16.83 37.71 -6.75
C TYR A 17 16.08 37.38 -5.45
N GLY A 18 16.48 36.34 -4.73
CA GLY A 18 15.82 35.93 -3.48
C GLY A 18 14.38 35.42 -3.65
N ILE A 19 14.06 34.98 -4.88
CA ILE A 19 12.80 34.37 -5.30
C ILE A 19 12.73 32.98 -4.69
N GLN A 20 11.63 32.64 -4.01
CA GLN A 20 11.48 31.31 -3.40
C GLN A 20 10.96 30.23 -4.36
N GLN A 21 10.37 30.62 -5.50
CA GLN A 21 9.65 29.67 -6.37
C GLN A 21 10.08 29.76 -7.83
N HIS A 22 10.41 28.59 -8.41
CA HIS A 22 10.97 28.43 -9.75
C HIS A 22 9.96 27.76 -10.68
N THR A 23 9.29 28.51 -11.54
CA THR A 23 8.66 27.94 -12.74
C THR A 23 8.80 28.98 -13.89
N ASN A 24 8.98 28.57 -15.16
CA ASN A 24 9.40 29.41 -16.31
C ASN A 24 8.34 29.68 -17.45
N ARG A 25 7.05 29.48 -17.20
CA ARG A 25 5.83 29.58 -18.04
C ARG A 25 4.67 30.36 -17.31
N GLU A 26 3.35 30.13 -17.50
CA GLU A 26 2.23 30.62 -16.63
C GLU A 26 1.38 29.48 -15.99
N LEU A 27 0.75 29.68 -14.80
CA LEU A 27 -0.10 28.72 -14.04
C LEU A 27 -1.54 29.21 -14.17
N THR A 28 -2.39 28.40 -14.82
CA THR A 28 -3.83 28.66 -14.83
C THR A 28 -4.50 27.76 -13.79
N ASP A 29 -5.28 28.34 -12.87
CA ASP A 29 -6.12 27.56 -11.97
C ASP A 29 -7.62 27.79 -12.23
N ASN A 30 -8.40 26.75 -11.94
CA ASN A 30 -9.85 26.81 -11.86
C ASN A 30 -10.31 27.05 -10.40
N GLY A 31 -9.41 27.51 -9.52
CA GLY A 31 -9.55 27.52 -8.07
C GLY A 31 -8.93 26.31 -7.35
N GLY A 32 -8.96 26.35 -6.02
CA GLY A 32 -8.58 25.24 -5.12
C GLY A 32 -7.09 25.04 -4.84
N ASN A 33 -6.21 25.79 -5.51
CA ASN A 33 -4.77 25.69 -5.25
C ASN A 33 -4.37 26.44 -3.96
N ILE A 34 -3.42 25.86 -3.24
CA ILE A 34 -2.78 26.45 -2.06
C ILE A 34 -1.31 26.68 -2.38
N GLN A 35 -0.80 27.87 -2.04
CA GLN A 35 0.62 28.18 -2.07
C GLN A 35 1.12 28.33 -0.64
N PHE A 36 2.16 27.56 -0.33
CA PHE A 36 2.88 27.62 0.93
C PHE A 36 4.36 27.31 0.70
N PRO A 37 5.29 28.02 1.39
CA PRO A 37 5.04 29.19 2.23
C PRO A 37 4.47 30.40 1.45
N PRO A 38 3.85 31.38 2.13
CA PRO A 38 3.39 32.61 1.49
C PRO A 38 4.55 33.38 0.84
N LYS A 39 4.25 34.19 -0.17
CA LYS A 39 5.25 35.10 -0.77
C LYS A 39 5.85 36.04 0.27
N LYS A 40 7.11 36.43 0.08
CA LYS A 40 7.77 37.45 0.90
C LYS A 40 7.20 38.83 0.57
N THR A 41 6.64 39.51 1.56
CA THR A 41 6.04 40.86 1.40
C THR A 41 7.05 41.94 1.00
N ASN A 42 8.34 41.73 1.29
CA ASN A 42 9.43 42.65 0.99
C ASN A 42 10.23 42.27 -0.27
N ASN A 43 9.79 41.28 -1.05
CA ASN A 43 10.40 40.93 -2.32
C ASN A 43 9.42 41.17 -3.47
N PHE A 44 9.63 42.24 -4.23
CA PHE A 44 8.79 42.60 -5.39
C PHE A 44 8.85 41.58 -6.54
N ASN A 45 9.82 40.65 -6.51
CA ASN A 45 9.96 39.59 -7.50
C ASN A 45 9.34 38.26 -7.05
N ASP A 46 8.70 38.21 -5.88
CA ASP A 46 8.02 37.02 -5.36
C ASP A 46 6.51 37.13 -5.58
N TYR A 47 6.05 36.52 -6.68
CA TYR A 47 4.65 36.60 -7.11
C TYR A 47 3.81 35.44 -6.58
N ASN A 48 2.51 35.70 -6.48
CA ASN A 48 1.53 34.65 -6.32
C ASN A 48 1.59 33.71 -7.53
N ALA A 49 1.43 32.41 -7.27
CA ALA A 49 1.43 31.38 -8.29
C ALA A 49 0.31 31.61 -9.33
N THR A 50 -0.87 32.03 -8.87
CA THR A 50 -1.99 32.52 -9.68
C THR A 50 -2.65 33.73 -9.02
N ALA A 51 -3.52 34.45 -9.74
CA ALA A 51 -4.26 35.57 -9.18
C ALA A 51 -5.20 35.18 -8.01
N LYS A 52 -5.74 33.95 -8.02
CA LYS A 52 -6.73 33.46 -7.04
C LYS A 52 -6.16 32.47 -6.02
N ILE A 53 -4.83 32.31 -5.96
CA ILE A 53 -4.16 31.36 -5.08
C ILE A 53 -4.47 31.63 -3.60
N LYS A 54 -4.69 30.58 -2.80
CA LYS A 54 -4.83 30.70 -1.35
C LYS A 54 -3.45 30.62 -0.69
N LEU A 55 -3.01 31.70 -0.04
CA LEU A 55 -1.74 31.75 0.71
C LEU A 55 -1.97 31.29 2.15
N VAL A 56 -1.80 30.00 2.42
CA VAL A 56 -2.06 29.42 3.74
C VAL A 56 -1.26 28.13 3.89
N ASP A 57 -0.88 27.79 5.12
CA ASP A 57 -0.32 26.46 5.43
C ASP A 57 -1.35 25.37 5.10
N PRO A 58 -1.04 24.43 4.19
CA PRO A 58 -1.92 23.33 3.85
C PRO A 58 -2.14 22.34 5.00
N LYS A 59 -1.39 22.42 6.11
CA LYS A 59 -1.45 21.51 7.26
C LYS A 59 -1.37 20.05 6.82
N LEU A 60 -0.22 19.69 6.27
CA LEU A 60 0.07 18.34 5.81
C LEU A 60 0.74 17.52 6.90
N GLY A 61 0.40 16.24 6.98
CA GLY A 61 1.19 15.26 7.73
C GLY A 61 2.47 14.88 6.98
N ASP A 62 3.30 14.04 7.61
CA ASP A 62 4.53 13.54 7.01
C ASP A 62 4.26 12.76 5.72
N LEU A 63 5.27 12.73 4.83
CA LEU A 63 5.21 11.89 3.64
C LEU A 63 5.35 10.43 4.06
N GLN A 64 4.27 9.69 3.97
CA GLN A 64 4.24 8.29 4.40
C GLN A 64 3.22 7.50 3.59
N ASP A 65 3.24 6.17 3.73
CA ASP A 65 2.17 5.35 3.17
C ASP A 65 0.90 5.53 4.00
N ASN A 66 -0.11 6.15 3.39
CA ASN A 66 -1.43 6.34 4.00
C ASN A 66 -2.47 5.36 3.42
N GLY A 67 -2.02 4.16 3.00
CA GLY A 67 -2.88 3.05 2.56
C GLY A 67 -3.07 2.93 1.05
N GLY A 68 -2.17 3.49 0.23
CA GLY A 68 -2.37 3.64 -1.22
C GLY A 68 -1.28 3.04 -2.11
N GLY A 69 -0.31 2.34 -1.54
CA GLY A 69 0.81 1.79 -2.31
C GLY A 69 1.90 2.81 -2.64
N ILE A 70 1.58 4.10 -2.68
CA ILE A 70 2.50 5.24 -2.83
C ILE A 70 2.46 6.17 -1.61
N PRO A 71 3.60 6.76 -1.20
CA PRO A 71 3.59 7.77 -0.16
C PRO A 71 2.77 9.00 -0.55
N THR A 72 1.97 9.50 0.37
CA THR A 72 1.19 10.74 0.23
C THR A 72 1.37 11.60 1.47
N HIS A 73 1.07 12.89 1.35
CA HIS A 73 0.88 13.76 2.51
C HIS A 73 -0.59 13.72 2.90
N ALA A 74 -0.90 13.21 4.09
CA ALA A 74 -2.26 13.27 4.60
C ALA A 74 -2.66 14.71 4.93
N LEU A 75 -3.94 15.05 4.74
CA LEU A 75 -4.50 16.31 5.24
C LEU A 75 -4.77 16.16 6.74
N LEU A 76 -4.17 17.04 7.55
CA LEU A 76 -4.45 17.07 8.98
C LEU A 76 -5.81 17.73 9.25
N SER A 77 -6.41 17.43 10.41
CA SER A 77 -7.68 18.03 10.82
C SER A 77 -7.62 19.56 10.77
N GLY A 78 -8.65 20.18 10.16
CA GLY A 78 -8.70 21.63 9.95
C GLY A 78 -7.73 22.14 8.88
N SER A 79 -7.24 21.26 8.01
CA SER A 79 -6.50 21.65 6.81
C SER A 79 -7.36 22.52 5.88
N PRO A 80 -6.81 23.63 5.37
CA PRO A 80 -7.51 24.47 4.39
C PRO A 80 -7.63 23.84 3.00
N ALA A 81 -7.06 22.65 2.79
CA ALA A 81 -7.19 21.85 1.57
C ALA A 81 -8.43 20.95 1.59
N ILE A 82 -9.04 20.74 2.76
CA ILE A 82 -10.26 19.94 2.92
C ILE A 82 -11.43 20.66 2.23
N ASN A 83 -12.15 19.95 1.37
CA ASN A 83 -13.25 20.40 0.52
C ASN A 83 -12.89 21.59 -0.38
N ALA A 84 -11.60 21.80 -0.66
CA ALA A 84 -11.11 22.97 -1.40
C ALA A 84 -10.87 22.69 -2.89
N GLY A 85 -11.02 21.45 -3.33
CA GLY A 85 -10.83 21.02 -4.71
C GLY A 85 -11.94 21.49 -5.66
N VAL A 86 -11.69 21.33 -6.96
CA VAL A 86 -12.59 21.76 -8.05
C VAL A 86 -13.25 20.57 -8.74
N SER A 87 -14.45 20.77 -9.29
CA SER A 87 -15.40 19.73 -9.72
C SER A 87 -15.03 18.86 -10.95
N ASN A 88 -13.75 18.75 -11.30
CA ASN A 88 -13.23 17.94 -12.42
C ASN A 88 -12.00 17.11 -12.00
N SER A 89 -12.00 16.57 -10.77
CA SER A 89 -10.92 15.74 -10.27
C SER A 89 -11.00 14.30 -10.77
N ALA A 90 -9.92 13.54 -10.56
CA ALA A 90 -9.98 12.09 -10.67
C ALA A 90 -11.05 11.52 -9.73
N ALA A 91 -11.65 10.37 -10.11
CA ALA A 91 -12.65 9.68 -9.30
C ALA A 91 -12.08 9.13 -7.98
N THR A 92 -10.76 9.02 -7.90
CA THR A 92 -10.01 8.58 -6.74
C THR A 92 -8.89 9.56 -6.41
N ASP A 93 -8.43 9.56 -5.17
CA ASP A 93 -7.21 10.26 -4.78
C ASP A 93 -5.94 9.49 -5.19
N GLY A 94 -4.76 10.01 -4.83
CA GLY A 94 -3.47 9.42 -5.19
C GLY A 94 -3.20 8.06 -4.56
N ARG A 95 -4.00 7.67 -3.55
CA ARG A 95 -3.94 6.35 -2.93
C ARG A 95 -4.87 5.36 -3.63
N GLY A 96 -5.84 5.87 -4.40
CA GLY A 96 -6.88 5.09 -5.04
C GLY A 96 -8.21 5.08 -4.27
N PHE A 97 -8.32 5.79 -3.15
CA PHE A 97 -9.59 5.92 -2.43
C PHE A 97 -10.55 6.81 -3.20
N ARG A 98 -11.83 6.40 -3.26
CA ARG A 98 -12.84 7.12 -4.05
C ARG A 98 -13.19 8.45 -3.39
N ARG A 99 -13.30 9.50 -4.20
CA ARG A 99 -13.74 10.83 -3.78
C ARG A 99 -15.27 10.89 -3.79
N THR A 100 -15.91 10.31 -2.77
CA THR A 100 -17.36 9.99 -2.78
C THR A 100 -18.28 11.03 -2.17
N ASP A 101 -17.77 11.94 -1.34
CA ASP A 101 -18.61 12.89 -0.60
C ASP A 101 -19.04 14.12 -1.42
N GLY A 102 -18.60 14.21 -2.69
CA GLY A 102 -18.89 15.30 -3.59
C GLY A 102 -18.17 16.61 -3.26
N LYS A 103 -17.30 16.62 -2.24
CA LYS A 103 -16.54 17.78 -1.77
C LYS A 103 -15.06 17.46 -1.83
N ILE A 104 -14.59 17.39 -3.06
CA ILE A 104 -13.22 17.02 -3.40
C ILE A 104 -12.19 17.85 -2.61
N ASP A 105 -11.15 17.19 -2.10
CA ASP A 105 -10.00 17.84 -1.49
C ASP A 105 -8.94 18.26 -2.51
N SER A 106 -8.19 19.30 -2.15
CA SER A 106 -7.04 19.75 -2.94
C SER A 106 -5.83 18.84 -2.73
N GLY A 107 -5.32 18.29 -3.82
CA GLY A 107 -4.09 17.50 -3.83
C GLY A 107 -4.32 16.00 -4.01
N ALA A 108 -3.35 15.19 -3.58
CA ALA A 108 -3.32 13.74 -3.83
C ALA A 108 -3.99 12.91 -2.72
N PHE A 109 -4.61 13.54 -1.72
CA PHE A 109 -5.22 12.87 -0.57
C PHE A 109 -6.64 13.38 -0.40
N GLU A 110 -7.57 12.46 -0.15
CA GLU A 110 -8.96 12.78 0.22
C GLU A 110 -9.20 12.43 1.70
N PHE A 111 -9.49 13.44 2.50
CA PHE A 111 -9.79 13.38 3.91
C PHE A 111 -11.13 12.68 4.11
N GLY A 112 -11.15 11.69 5.01
CA GLY A 112 -12.34 10.87 5.26
C GLY A 112 -12.67 9.88 4.13
N ALA A 113 -11.91 9.83 3.04
CA ALA A 113 -12.07 8.77 2.06
C ALA A 113 -11.73 7.42 2.69
N VAL A 114 -12.72 6.54 2.69
CA VAL A 114 -12.60 5.15 3.09
C VAL A 114 -12.43 4.29 1.85
N GLY A 115 -11.94 3.06 2.04
CA GLY A 115 -11.92 2.05 0.99
C GLY A 115 -13.30 1.85 0.36
N SER A 116 -13.41 1.01 -0.66
CA SER A 116 -14.71 0.52 -1.11
C SER A 116 -15.04 -0.78 -0.35
N PRO A 117 -15.42 -0.80 0.94
CA PRO A 117 -15.87 -2.04 1.51
C PRO A 117 -17.29 -2.28 1.01
N SER A 118 -17.49 -3.33 0.23
CA SER A 118 -18.74 -4.07 0.39
C SER A 118 -18.76 -4.62 1.81
N GLY A 119 -19.47 -3.96 2.73
CA GLY A 119 -19.83 -4.53 4.04
C GLY A 119 -18.97 -4.17 5.26
N GLY A 120 -18.09 -3.17 5.20
CA GLY A 120 -17.23 -2.78 6.34
C GLY A 120 -17.91 -1.81 7.30
N SER A 121 -17.74 -2.03 8.61
CA SER A 121 -18.20 -1.11 9.65
C SER A 121 -17.34 0.18 9.66
N PRO A 122 -17.84 1.31 10.22
CA PRO A 122 -17.04 2.53 10.36
C PRO A 122 -15.72 2.28 11.08
N ALA A 123 -14.66 2.98 10.67
CA ALA A 123 -13.35 2.90 11.32
C ALA A 123 -13.47 3.11 12.85
N GLY A 124 -13.01 2.14 13.63
CA GLY A 124 -13.07 2.15 15.10
C GLY A 124 -14.25 1.38 15.72
N SER A 125 -15.16 0.82 14.91
CA SER A 125 -16.11 -0.21 15.37
C SER A 125 -15.32 -1.44 15.83
N PRO A 126 -15.58 -2.06 17.01
CA PRO A 126 -14.90 -3.26 17.50
C PRO A 126 -15.49 -4.58 16.96
N VAL A 127 -16.22 -4.50 15.84
CA VAL A 127 -16.95 -5.62 15.25
C VAL A 127 -16.02 -6.39 14.33
N ASN A 128 -16.08 -7.72 14.40
CA ASN A 128 -15.39 -8.58 13.44
C ASN A 128 -16.12 -8.52 12.09
N ASP A 129 -15.55 -7.81 11.14
CA ASP A 129 -16.11 -7.62 9.81
C ASP A 129 -15.60 -8.70 8.83
N THR A 130 -16.37 -8.93 7.76
CA THR A 130 -15.91 -9.71 6.59
C THR A 130 -15.99 -8.79 5.37
N LEU A 131 -14.83 -8.44 4.83
CA LEU A 131 -14.70 -7.55 3.69
C LEU A 131 -14.24 -8.36 2.49
N THR A 132 -15.04 -8.34 1.43
CA THR A 132 -14.68 -8.95 0.15
C THR A 132 -14.65 -7.85 -0.91
N GLY A 133 -13.52 -7.76 -1.60
CA GLY A 133 -13.33 -6.91 -2.77
C GLY A 133 -13.88 -7.57 -4.04
N THR A 134 -13.35 -7.17 -5.17
CA THR A 134 -13.86 -7.48 -6.50
C THR A 134 -12.77 -8.13 -7.36
N SER A 135 -12.98 -8.20 -8.66
CA SER A 135 -11.92 -8.60 -9.61
C SER A 135 -11.04 -7.44 -10.08
N SER A 136 -11.30 -6.24 -9.56
CA SER A 136 -10.55 -5.01 -9.85
C SER A 136 -9.63 -4.67 -8.68
N ARG A 137 -8.76 -3.68 -8.86
CA ARG A 137 -7.91 -3.21 -7.75
C ARG A 137 -8.78 -2.58 -6.67
N ASP A 138 -8.74 -3.17 -5.49
CA ASP A 138 -9.50 -2.75 -4.34
C ASP A 138 -8.61 -2.20 -3.22
N ILE A 139 -9.18 -1.29 -2.43
CA ILE A 139 -8.59 -0.84 -1.18
C ILE A 139 -9.57 -1.19 -0.09
N LEU A 140 -9.20 -2.16 0.74
CA LEU A 140 -10.00 -2.64 1.84
C LEU A 140 -9.34 -2.21 3.15
N VAL A 141 -10.10 -1.48 3.94
CA VAL A 141 -9.67 -0.99 5.25
C VAL A 141 -10.75 -1.36 6.24
N ALA A 142 -10.42 -2.28 7.14
CA ALA A 142 -11.34 -2.78 8.14
C ALA A 142 -11.41 -1.88 9.39
N GLY A 143 -12.10 -2.38 10.41
CA GLY A 143 -12.45 -1.70 11.65
C GLY A 143 -11.41 -1.92 12.73
N ALA A 144 -11.84 -2.00 13.98
CA ALA A 144 -11.12 -2.76 14.99
C ALA A 144 -11.88 -4.08 15.19
N GLY A 145 -11.25 -5.11 15.75
CA GLY A 145 -11.85 -6.45 15.81
C GLY A 145 -11.01 -7.44 15.01
N ASN A 146 -11.42 -8.70 15.00
CA ASN A 146 -10.73 -9.75 14.25
C ASN A 146 -11.40 -9.90 12.88
N ASP A 147 -10.94 -9.14 11.92
CA ASP A 147 -11.57 -8.99 10.62
C ASP A 147 -11.11 -10.08 9.65
N THR A 148 -11.90 -10.34 8.60
CA THR A 148 -11.49 -11.19 7.47
C THR A 148 -11.58 -10.37 6.18
N LEU A 149 -10.45 -10.23 5.49
CA LEU A 149 -10.32 -9.44 4.27
C LEU A 149 -9.92 -10.35 3.10
N THR A 150 -10.73 -10.33 2.05
CA THR A 150 -10.43 -10.97 0.76
C THR A 150 -10.35 -9.88 -0.30
N GLY A 151 -9.15 -9.61 -0.84
CA GLY A 151 -8.96 -8.59 -1.89
C GLY A 151 -9.68 -8.95 -3.19
N GLY A 152 -9.48 -10.19 -3.64
CA GLY A 152 -9.99 -10.68 -4.91
C GLY A 152 -8.90 -10.73 -5.96
N LEU A 153 -9.21 -10.40 -7.21
CA LEU A 153 -8.21 -10.38 -8.28
C LEU A 153 -7.66 -8.97 -8.46
N ALA A 154 -6.48 -8.88 -9.08
CA ALA A 154 -5.70 -7.67 -9.35
C ALA A 154 -4.67 -7.40 -8.25
N ALA A 155 -4.38 -6.13 -7.95
CA ALA A 155 -3.36 -5.78 -6.95
C ALA A 155 -4.05 -4.91 -5.92
N ASP A 156 -4.34 -5.51 -4.78
CA ASP A 156 -5.19 -4.92 -3.76
C ASP A 156 -4.36 -4.33 -2.61
N VAL A 157 -4.98 -3.43 -1.86
CA VAL A 157 -4.39 -2.87 -0.64
C VAL A 157 -5.29 -3.19 0.54
N LEU A 158 -4.80 -4.05 1.43
CA LEU A 158 -5.57 -4.61 2.53
C LEU A 158 -4.99 -4.11 3.87
N THR A 159 -5.86 -3.56 4.72
CA THR A 159 -5.53 -3.00 6.03
C THR A 159 -6.49 -3.56 7.07
N GLY A 160 -6.00 -4.38 7.98
CA GLY A 160 -6.82 -5.02 9.03
C GLY A 160 -7.07 -4.11 10.24
N LYS A 161 -6.09 -3.25 10.55
CA LYS A 161 -5.97 -2.41 11.74
C LYS A 161 -5.80 -3.21 13.03
N ALA A 162 -6.72 -3.04 13.97
CA ALA A 162 -6.50 -3.43 15.36
C ALA A 162 -7.28 -4.71 15.66
N GLY A 163 -6.57 -5.82 15.80
CA GLY A 163 -7.12 -7.10 16.19
C GLY A 163 -6.29 -8.23 15.57
N GLY A 164 -6.80 -9.45 15.64
CA GLY A 164 -6.16 -10.60 14.99
C GLY A 164 -6.83 -10.89 13.66
N ASP A 165 -6.37 -10.22 12.61
CA ASP A 165 -7.03 -10.19 11.31
C ASP A 165 -6.64 -11.38 10.41
N ARG A 166 -7.51 -11.69 9.45
CA ARG A 166 -7.31 -12.74 8.45
C ARG A 166 -7.27 -12.14 7.06
N PHE A 167 -6.15 -12.28 6.39
CA PHE A 167 -6.02 -11.96 4.96
C PHE A 167 -6.23 -13.26 4.18
N LEU A 168 -7.44 -13.43 3.63
CA LEU A 168 -7.93 -14.67 3.06
C LEU A 168 -7.66 -14.74 1.55
N TYR A 169 -6.98 -15.81 1.14
CA TYR A 169 -6.78 -16.19 -0.25
C TYR A 169 -7.45 -17.54 -0.49
N SER A 170 -8.58 -17.52 -1.20
CA SER A 170 -9.46 -18.70 -1.30
C SER A 170 -9.90 -19.07 -2.71
N GLY A 171 -10.09 -20.35 -2.99
CA GLY A 171 -10.57 -20.83 -4.30
C GLY A 171 -11.11 -22.26 -4.22
N THR A 172 -11.38 -22.88 -5.36
CA THR A 172 -11.65 -24.34 -5.42
C THR A 172 -10.40 -25.15 -5.71
N THR A 173 -9.29 -24.47 -6.05
CA THR A 173 -7.96 -25.04 -6.23
C THR A 173 -6.88 -24.10 -5.68
N GLN A 174 -5.69 -24.65 -5.38
CA GLN A 174 -4.55 -23.84 -4.96
C GLN A 174 -4.17 -22.78 -6.00
N LEU A 175 -4.28 -23.11 -7.29
CA LEU A 175 -3.97 -22.18 -8.37
C LEU A 175 -4.95 -20.99 -8.38
N GLU A 176 -6.25 -21.23 -8.18
CA GLU A 176 -7.24 -20.16 -8.07
C GLU A 176 -7.00 -19.27 -6.85
N ALA A 177 -6.72 -19.88 -5.68
CA ALA A 177 -6.39 -19.13 -4.48
C ALA A 177 -5.14 -18.25 -4.68
N PHE A 178 -4.08 -18.80 -5.27
CA PHE A 178 -2.81 -18.08 -5.47
C PHE A 178 -2.90 -17.05 -6.60
N SER A 179 -3.81 -17.24 -7.58
CA SER A 179 -4.01 -16.30 -8.69
C SER A 179 -4.47 -14.90 -8.26
N GLN A 180 -5.00 -14.78 -7.05
CA GLN A 180 -5.43 -13.52 -6.44
C GLN A 180 -4.27 -12.57 -6.15
N SER A 181 -3.07 -13.10 -5.86
CA SER A 181 -1.90 -12.25 -5.63
C SER A 181 -0.63 -12.87 -6.21
N LEU A 182 -0.36 -12.55 -7.47
CA LEU A 182 0.79 -13.04 -8.23
C LEU A 182 1.92 -12.00 -8.30
N ILE A 183 3.13 -12.42 -8.66
CA ILE A 183 4.31 -11.54 -8.79
C ILE A 183 4.11 -10.30 -9.69
N LYS A 184 3.18 -10.39 -10.66
CA LYS A 184 2.85 -9.31 -11.61
C LYS A 184 1.99 -8.20 -10.99
N ALA A 185 1.23 -8.56 -9.96
CA ALA A 185 0.22 -7.75 -9.30
C ALA A 185 0.08 -8.26 -7.85
N PRO A 186 1.11 -8.12 -7.02
CA PRO A 186 1.04 -8.59 -5.65
C PRO A 186 0.14 -7.64 -4.84
N ASP A 187 -0.72 -8.21 -4.02
CA ASP A 187 -1.43 -7.50 -2.98
C ASP A 187 -0.47 -6.94 -1.94
N ARG A 188 -0.90 -5.85 -1.32
CA ARG A 188 -0.19 -5.20 -0.24
C ARG A 188 -0.98 -5.30 1.06
N LEU A 189 -0.36 -5.93 2.06
CA LEU A 189 -0.86 -5.94 3.44
C LEU A 189 -0.15 -4.80 4.19
N THR A 190 -0.87 -3.74 4.51
CA THR A 190 -0.25 -2.47 4.94
C THR A 190 0.20 -2.48 6.40
N ASP A 191 -0.43 -3.29 7.24
CA ASP A 191 -0.26 -3.27 8.69
C ASP A 191 -0.12 -4.65 9.33
N PHE A 192 0.13 -5.70 8.52
CA PHE A 192 0.23 -7.08 9.01
C PHE A 192 1.10 -7.18 10.27
N ASN A 193 0.48 -7.63 11.36
CA ASN A 193 1.09 -7.73 12.67
C ASN A 193 0.89 -9.12 13.29
N ALA A 194 1.93 -9.94 13.19
CA ALA A 194 1.92 -11.28 13.75
C ALA A 194 1.72 -11.30 15.28
N ALA A 195 2.12 -10.22 15.98
CA ALA A 195 1.96 -10.06 17.42
C ALA A 195 0.53 -9.71 17.84
N GLN A 196 -0.23 -8.98 17.00
CA GLN A 196 -1.67 -8.77 17.19
C GLN A 196 -2.52 -9.98 16.80
N LYS A 197 -1.86 -10.99 16.20
CA LYS A 197 -2.42 -12.27 15.74
C LYS A 197 -2.97 -12.23 14.31
N ASP A 198 -2.47 -11.33 13.48
CA ASP A 198 -2.78 -11.34 12.05
C ASP A 198 -2.26 -12.59 11.37
N ARG A 199 -3.04 -13.14 10.45
CA ARG A 199 -2.72 -14.37 9.74
C ARG A 199 -3.11 -14.25 8.27
N ILE A 200 -2.25 -14.78 7.41
CA ILE A 200 -2.62 -15.10 6.03
C ILE A 200 -3.32 -16.45 6.06
N GLN A 201 -4.55 -16.49 5.58
CA GLN A 201 -5.33 -17.71 5.52
C GLN A 201 -5.40 -18.19 4.07
N LEU A 202 -5.00 -19.44 3.85
CA LEU A 202 -5.14 -20.11 2.56
C LEU A 202 -6.34 -21.06 2.67
N ASP A 203 -7.31 -20.92 1.76
CA ASP A 203 -8.48 -21.81 1.71
C ASP A 203 -8.88 -22.19 0.27
N TYR A 204 -8.36 -23.29 -0.24
CA TYR A 204 -8.71 -23.85 -1.53
C TYR A 204 -9.61 -25.09 -1.46
N ASP A 205 -10.29 -25.32 -0.33
CA ASP A 205 -11.31 -26.39 -0.20
C ASP A 205 -12.65 -25.92 0.40
N GLY A 206 -12.74 -24.64 0.79
CA GLY A 206 -13.96 -23.98 1.27
C GLY A 206 -14.30 -24.28 2.72
N ASN A 207 -13.44 -24.99 3.46
CA ASN A 207 -13.71 -25.37 4.85
C ASN A 207 -13.02 -24.44 5.86
N LEU A 208 -12.28 -23.42 5.40
CA LEU A 208 -11.50 -22.49 6.24
C LEU A 208 -10.58 -23.21 7.24
N ALA A 209 -10.13 -24.42 6.88
CA ALA A 209 -9.32 -25.27 7.73
C ALA A 209 -7.85 -24.86 7.68
N ILE A 210 -7.14 -25.07 8.79
CA ILE A 210 -5.73 -24.70 8.95
C ILE A 210 -4.76 -25.68 8.26
N ALA A 211 -5.28 -26.70 7.58
CA ALA A 211 -4.49 -27.79 7.00
C ALA A 211 -3.67 -27.35 5.77
N GLN A 212 -4.04 -26.22 5.17
CA GLN A 212 -3.48 -25.71 3.93
C GLN A 212 -2.32 -24.74 4.13
N ARG A 213 -1.88 -24.58 5.38
CA ARG A 213 -0.68 -23.80 5.72
C ARG A 213 0.55 -24.33 4.97
N PRO A 214 1.53 -23.46 4.66
CA PRO A 214 2.82 -23.91 4.17
C PRO A 214 3.47 -24.90 5.15
N LYS A 215 4.16 -25.93 4.61
CA LYS A 215 4.87 -26.95 5.38
C LYS A 215 6.02 -26.38 6.21
N ALA A 216 6.63 -25.30 5.74
CA ALA A 216 7.66 -24.55 6.44
C ALA A 216 7.67 -23.10 5.95
N LEU A 217 8.19 -22.21 6.80
CA LEU A 217 8.34 -20.79 6.52
C LEU A 217 9.77 -20.37 6.86
N PHE A 218 10.35 -19.56 5.98
CA PHE A 218 11.71 -19.06 6.13
C PHE A 218 11.77 -17.55 5.94
N ASN A 219 12.86 -16.93 6.35
CA ASN A 219 13.25 -15.58 6.01
C ASN A 219 14.61 -15.63 5.31
N ALA A 220 14.63 -15.34 4.02
CA ALA A 220 15.84 -15.30 3.22
C ALA A 220 16.71 -14.06 3.50
N GLY A 221 16.21 -13.11 4.29
CA GLY A 221 16.86 -11.84 4.54
C GLY A 221 16.86 -10.93 3.31
N LYS A 222 17.91 -10.12 3.15
CA LYS A 222 18.04 -9.18 2.04
C LYS A 222 18.46 -9.93 0.77
N VAL A 223 17.61 -9.98 -0.25
CA VAL A 223 17.93 -10.56 -1.55
C VAL A 223 18.33 -9.47 -2.55
N GLY A 224 19.23 -9.83 -3.47
CA GLY A 224 19.54 -9.00 -4.64
C GLY A 224 18.49 -9.13 -5.74
N GLY A 225 18.88 -8.78 -6.97
CA GLY A 225 18.04 -8.95 -8.16
C GLY A 225 17.60 -7.63 -8.79
N LYS A 226 17.62 -7.57 -10.13
CA LYS A 226 17.25 -6.37 -10.91
C LYS A 226 15.74 -6.10 -10.87
N SER A 227 14.92 -7.15 -10.82
CA SER A 227 13.45 -7.09 -10.73
C SER A 227 12.93 -7.84 -9.50
N LEU A 228 11.66 -7.63 -9.17
CA LEU A 228 10.98 -8.40 -8.11
C LEU A 228 10.99 -9.90 -8.43
N THR A 229 10.68 -10.29 -9.67
CA THR A 229 10.77 -11.68 -10.15
C THR A 229 12.16 -12.29 -9.94
N ASN A 230 13.23 -11.56 -10.24
CA ASN A 230 14.59 -12.06 -10.03
C ASN A 230 14.90 -12.21 -8.53
N SER A 231 14.37 -11.32 -7.70
CA SER A 231 14.54 -11.36 -6.25
C SER A 231 13.81 -12.56 -5.63
N ALA A 232 12.58 -12.84 -6.08
CA ALA A 232 11.82 -14.03 -5.68
C ALA A 232 12.52 -15.33 -6.11
N LYS A 233 13.03 -15.40 -7.35
CA LYS A 233 13.84 -16.55 -7.82
C LYS A 233 15.08 -16.78 -6.95
N LEU A 234 15.75 -15.71 -6.51
CA LEU A 234 16.89 -15.82 -5.60
C LEU A 234 16.47 -16.31 -4.22
N ALA A 235 15.38 -15.79 -3.66
CA ALA A 235 14.82 -16.26 -2.38
C ALA A 235 14.41 -17.74 -2.43
N PHE A 236 13.91 -18.21 -3.58
CA PHE A 236 13.59 -19.63 -3.77
C PHE A 236 14.84 -20.49 -3.95
N ALA A 237 15.90 -19.96 -4.55
CA ALA A 237 17.16 -20.68 -4.69
C ALA A 237 17.90 -20.80 -3.34
N ASP A 238 17.77 -19.79 -2.48
CA ASP A 238 18.39 -19.67 -1.17
C ASP A 238 17.40 -19.02 -0.18
N LYS A 239 16.78 -19.86 0.65
CA LYS A 239 15.79 -19.43 1.65
C LYS A 239 16.40 -18.93 2.95
N ASN A 240 17.73 -18.93 3.10
CA ASN A 240 18.43 -18.40 4.26
C ASN A 240 19.88 -18.00 3.93
N GLN A 241 20.07 -16.75 3.51
CA GLN A 241 21.38 -16.23 3.10
C GLN A 241 22.41 -16.11 4.23
N THR A 242 22.03 -16.32 5.49
CA THR A 242 23.01 -16.33 6.60
C THR A 242 23.73 -17.66 6.73
N GLN A 243 23.21 -18.72 6.11
CA GLN A 243 23.85 -20.04 6.08
C GLN A 243 24.64 -20.23 4.80
N GLY A 244 25.82 -20.84 4.92
CA GLY A 244 26.63 -21.19 3.76
C GLY A 244 25.92 -22.17 2.82
N GLY A 245 26.09 -21.97 1.51
CA GLY A 245 25.46 -22.77 0.46
C GLY A 245 24.06 -22.29 0.09
N LYS A 246 23.46 -22.92 -0.93
CA LYS A 246 22.08 -22.62 -1.37
C LYS A 246 21.12 -23.67 -0.82
N GLN A 247 20.12 -23.23 -0.07
CA GLN A 247 19.09 -24.06 0.53
C GLN A 247 17.78 -23.75 -0.16
N SER A 248 17.52 -24.42 -1.29
CA SER A 248 16.34 -24.11 -2.10
C SER A 248 15.04 -24.40 -1.36
N LEU A 249 14.06 -23.53 -1.60
CA LEU A 249 12.68 -23.67 -1.14
C LEU A 249 12.04 -24.90 -1.81
N ARG A 250 11.27 -25.67 -1.04
CA ARG A 250 10.57 -26.88 -1.51
C ARG A 250 9.10 -26.56 -1.84
N ALA A 251 8.43 -27.51 -2.49
CA ALA A 251 6.99 -27.44 -2.72
C ALA A 251 6.21 -27.22 -1.40
N ASN A 252 5.20 -26.35 -1.43
CA ASN A 252 4.38 -25.92 -0.30
C ASN A 252 5.19 -25.33 0.87
N GLU A 253 6.36 -24.73 0.63
CA GLU A 253 7.06 -23.91 1.63
C GLU A 253 6.89 -22.42 1.29
N ALA A 254 7.10 -21.55 2.28
CA ALA A 254 7.02 -20.10 2.12
C ALA A 254 8.32 -19.42 2.54
N VAL A 255 8.56 -18.23 2.00
CA VAL A 255 9.76 -17.44 2.29
C VAL A 255 9.47 -15.95 2.30
N PHE A 256 9.90 -15.27 3.36
CA PHE A 256 10.05 -13.83 3.36
C PHE A 256 11.37 -13.43 2.71
N PHE A 257 11.39 -12.31 2.00
CA PHE A 257 12.61 -11.72 1.47
C PHE A 257 12.50 -10.19 1.38
N ARG A 258 13.63 -9.51 1.57
CA ARG A 258 13.71 -8.05 1.51
C ARG A 258 14.43 -7.59 0.24
N ARG A 259 13.78 -6.72 -0.54
CA ARG A 259 14.33 -6.07 -1.73
C ARG A 259 14.32 -4.56 -1.55
N GLY A 260 15.49 -3.97 -1.31
CA GLY A 260 15.59 -2.55 -0.98
C GLY A 260 14.88 -2.25 0.34
N SER A 261 13.94 -1.31 0.34
CA SER A 261 13.09 -0.98 1.49
C SER A 261 11.85 -1.86 1.64
N ARG A 262 11.53 -2.69 0.64
CA ARG A 262 10.30 -3.51 0.64
C ARG A 262 10.55 -4.93 1.13
N THR A 263 9.56 -5.48 1.84
CA THR A 263 9.53 -6.86 2.32
C THR A 263 8.40 -7.58 1.62
N TYR A 264 8.70 -8.78 1.12
CA TYR A 264 7.74 -9.62 0.44
C TYR A 264 7.66 -10.99 1.11
N LEU A 265 6.51 -11.62 0.99
CA LEU A 265 6.30 -13.02 1.28
C LEU A 265 5.97 -13.73 -0.03
N ALA A 266 6.56 -14.88 -0.26
CA ALA A 266 6.17 -15.76 -1.35
C ALA A 266 5.84 -17.16 -0.82
N VAL A 267 4.76 -17.74 -1.31
CA VAL A 267 4.31 -19.09 -0.96
C VAL A 267 4.38 -19.95 -2.20
N ASN A 268 5.22 -20.97 -2.14
CA ASN A 268 5.43 -21.89 -3.24
C ASN A 268 4.24 -22.86 -3.36
N ASP A 269 3.81 -23.10 -4.58
CA ASP A 269 2.82 -24.12 -4.91
C ASP A 269 3.35 -25.55 -4.68
N ASN A 270 2.60 -26.55 -5.16
CA ASN A 270 2.96 -27.96 -5.07
C ASN A 270 4.12 -28.38 -6.00
N LEU A 271 4.67 -27.47 -6.79
CA LEU A 271 5.82 -27.69 -7.68
C LEU A 271 7.08 -27.04 -7.08
N LYS A 272 8.24 -27.55 -7.49
CA LYS A 272 9.52 -27.01 -7.01
C LYS A 272 9.95 -25.83 -7.87
N GLY A 273 10.30 -24.73 -7.21
CA GLY A 273 10.91 -23.56 -7.84
C GLY A 273 9.88 -22.51 -8.23
N PHE A 274 10.35 -21.27 -8.37
CA PHE A 274 9.46 -20.12 -8.49
C PHE A 274 8.69 -20.09 -9.82
N GLY A 275 7.36 -20.19 -9.76
CA GLY A 275 6.41 -19.99 -10.84
C GLY A 275 5.64 -18.68 -10.65
N GLY A 276 5.97 -17.64 -11.42
CA GLY A 276 5.38 -16.29 -11.24
C GLY A 276 3.87 -16.18 -11.53
N ASP A 277 3.29 -17.20 -12.16
CA ASP A 277 1.88 -17.34 -12.49
C ASP A 277 1.15 -18.36 -11.61
N ARG A 278 1.85 -19.00 -10.67
CA ARG A 278 1.31 -20.05 -9.81
C ARG A 278 1.58 -19.83 -8.32
N ASP A 279 2.68 -19.17 -7.97
CA ASP A 279 3.07 -18.89 -6.58
C ASP A 279 2.45 -17.59 -6.08
N LEU A 280 1.90 -17.63 -4.87
CA LEU A 280 1.40 -16.44 -4.18
C LEU A 280 2.57 -15.53 -3.80
N VAL A 281 2.43 -14.24 -4.04
CA VAL A 281 3.40 -13.22 -3.64
C VAL A 281 2.68 -12.03 -3.03
N LEU A 282 3.09 -11.63 -1.83
CA LEU A 282 2.50 -10.52 -1.08
C LEU A 282 3.56 -9.47 -0.78
N ASP A 283 3.21 -8.19 -0.92
CA ASP A 283 3.96 -7.07 -0.35
C ASP A 283 3.51 -6.87 1.10
N VAL A 284 4.42 -7.17 2.02
CA VAL A 284 4.20 -7.06 3.48
C VAL A 284 5.16 -6.03 4.06
N THR A 285 5.48 -5.00 3.29
CA THR A 285 6.38 -3.93 3.73
C THR A 285 5.84 -3.26 4.99
N GLY A 286 6.65 -3.21 6.05
CA GLY A 286 6.22 -2.69 7.36
C GLY A 286 5.74 -3.78 8.33
N ILE A 287 5.73 -5.04 7.92
CA ILE A 287 5.33 -6.18 8.76
C ILE A 287 5.97 -6.16 10.14
N GLN A 288 5.14 -6.36 11.16
CA GLN A 288 5.60 -6.63 12.52
C GLN A 288 5.71 -8.15 12.70
N MET A 289 6.96 -8.64 12.67
CA MET A 289 7.29 -10.06 12.84
C MET A 289 7.01 -10.53 14.28
N ALA A 290 6.76 -11.83 14.48
CA ALA A 290 6.53 -12.38 15.81
C ALA A 290 7.85 -12.48 16.61
N GLY A 291 8.02 -11.68 17.66
CA GLY A 291 9.23 -11.74 18.51
C GLY A 291 10.53 -11.38 17.76
N GLY A 292 11.61 -12.13 18.00
CA GLY A 292 12.94 -11.92 17.38
C GLY A 292 13.07 -12.40 15.91
N ASP A 293 11.95 -12.77 15.27
CA ASP A 293 11.87 -13.38 13.92
C ASP A 293 12.27 -12.43 12.77
N ALA A 294 12.86 -11.27 13.07
CA ALA A 294 13.41 -10.34 12.08
C ALA A 294 14.72 -10.85 11.43
N ALA A 295 15.39 -11.83 12.04
CA ALA A 295 16.59 -12.44 11.50
C ALA A 295 16.28 -13.47 10.39
N ALA A 296 17.21 -13.69 9.47
CA ALA A 296 17.08 -14.72 8.45
C ALA A 296 17.11 -16.13 9.08
N GLY A 297 16.35 -17.08 8.51
CA GLY A 297 16.25 -18.44 9.05
C GLY A 297 14.85 -19.02 9.03
N ALA A 298 14.64 -20.11 9.78
CA ALA A 298 13.35 -20.78 9.87
C ALA A 298 12.42 -20.05 10.85
N LEU A 299 11.15 -19.90 10.45
CA LEU A 299 10.10 -19.25 11.23
C LEU A 299 8.96 -20.22 11.55
N LYS A 300 8.19 -19.91 12.60
CA LYS A 300 7.02 -20.71 12.97
C LYS A 300 5.84 -20.35 12.07
N VAL A 301 5.46 -21.25 11.17
CA VAL A 301 4.33 -21.08 10.24
C VAL A 301 3.06 -20.55 10.93
N ARG A 302 2.68 -21.13 12.07
CA ARG A 302 1.46 -20.76 12.84
C ARG A 302 1.43 -19.32 13.37
N ASN A 303 2.56 -18.61 13.35
CA ASN A 303 2.63 -17.21 13.74
C ASN A 303 2.20 -16.27 12.60
N TYR A 304 2.16 -16.77 11.36
CA TYR A 304 1.93 -15.97 10.16
C TYR A 304 0.79 -16.51 9.30
N PHE A 305 0.51 -17.82 9.38
CA PHE A 305 -0.55 -18.47 8.62
C PHE A 305 -1.62 -19.05 9.55
N ALA A 306 -2.87 -18.91 9.12
CA ALA A 306 -4.05 -19.51 9.73
C ALA A 306 -4.39 -20.80 9.00
#